data_AF-A0A644W212-F1
#
_entry.id   AF-A0A644W212-F1
#
_cell.length_a   1.000
_cell.length_b   1.000
_cell.length_c   1.000
_cell.angle_alpha   90.00
_cell.angle_beta   90.00
_cell.angle_gamma   90.00
#
_symmetry.space_group_name_H-M   'P 1'
#
loop_
_entity.id
_entity.type
_entity.pdbx_description
1 polymer ?
#
loop_
_entity_poly.entity_id
_entity_poly.type
_entity_poly.pdbx_seq_one_letter_code
_entity_poly.pdbx_strand_id
1 'polypeptide(L)'
;MSTDFGFKINKSAQIDLDRADTSLYKKITALEPSLKVCIFCGSCGATCTAGQFTSFSFRRMSLMVRRGMIGEVKNEISKCMLCGKCTLVCPRNVNTRHILFHIKKHFDGNEL
;
A
#
# COMPACT_ATOMS: atom_id res chain seq x y z
N MET A 1 39.51 -5.97 -24.25
CA MET A 1 38.64 -4.79 -24.11
C MET A 1 37.21 -5.30 -24.04
N SER A 2 36.66 -5.45 -22.84
CA SER A 2 35.29 -5.96 -22.64
C SER A 2 34.30 -4.88 -23.05
N THR A 3 33.55 -5.11 -24.12
CA THR A 3 32.47 -4.23 -24.57
C THR A 3 31.33 -4.29 -23.55
N ASP A 4 31.20 -3.26 -22.72
CA ASP A 4 30.02 -3.06 -21.87
C ASP A 4 28.84 -2.69 -22.76
N PHE A 5 27.98 -3.66 -23.04
CA PHE A 5 26.84 -3.50 -23.94
C PHE A 5 25.69 -2.67 -23.31
N GLY A 6 25.90 -2.08 -22.12
CA GLY A 6 24.93 -1.18 -21.46
C GLY A 6 23.69 -1.87 -20.89
N PHE A 7 23.57 -3.20 -21.04
CA PHE A 7 22.50 -3.99 -20.45
C PHE A 7 22.97 -4.64 -19.16
N LYS A 8 22.32 -4.31 -18.04
CA LYS A 8 22.49 -4.99 -16.75
C LYS A 8 21.29 -5.88 -16.49
N ILE A 9 21.52 -7.10 -16.00
CA ILE A 9 20.43 -7.98 -15.55
C ILE A 9 19.78 -7.31 -14.34
N ASN A 10 18.58 -6.77 -14.53
CA ASN A 10 17.81 -6.22 -13.43
C ASN A 10 17.35 -7.34 -12.50
N LYS A 11 17.41 -7.09 -11.19
CA LYS A 11 16.79 -7.98 -10.20
C LYS A 11 15.31 -8.11 -10.53
N SER A 12 14.80 -9.34 -10.60
CA SER A 12 13.39 -9.58 -10.89
C SER A 12 12.52 -8.99 -9.76
N ALA A 13 11.40 -8.36 -10.14
CA ALA A 13 10.37 -7.92 -9.19
C ALA A 13 9.42 -9.06 -8.79
N GLN A 14 9.89 -10.31 -8.91
CA GLN A 14 9.15 -11.51 -8.56
C GLN A 14 9.02 -11.60 -7.05
N ILE A 15 7.83 -11.96 -6.61
CA ILE A 15 7.51 -12.16 -5.19
C ILE A 15 7.16 -13.63 -5.04
N ASP A 16 7.84 -14.28 -4.11
CA ASP A 16 7.50 -15.63 -3.69
C ASP A 16 6.23 -15.57 -2.83
N LEU A 17 5.09 -15.91 -3.44
CA LEU A 17 3.79 -15.85 -2.79
C LEU A 17 3.63 -16.90 -1.70
N ASP A 18 4.37 -18.02 -1.78
CA ASP A 18 4.33 -19.09 -0.78
C ASP A 18 5.04 -18.66 0.51
N ARG A 19 6.05 -17.78 0.39
CA ARG A 19 6.78 -17.19 1.53
C ARG A 19 6.23 -15.86 2.01
N ALA A 20 5.37 -15.21 1.25
CA ALA A 20 4.87 -13.88 1.57
C ALA A 20 3.88 -13.90 2.77
N ASP A 21 4.16 -13.11 3.81
CA ASP A 21 3.25 -12.99 4.95
C ASP A 21 2.03 -12.12 4.60
N THR A 22 0.89 -12.76 4.38
CA THR A 22 -0.39 -12.11 4.08
C THR A 22 -1.28 -11.89 5.31
N SER A 23 -0.75 -12.14 6.52
CA SER A 23 -1.51 -12.03 7.78
C SER A 23 -2.13 -10.64 7.99
N LEU A 24 -1.36 -9.57 7.73
CA LEU A 24 -1.83 -8.19 7.85
C LEU A 24 -3.00 -7.92 6.90
N TYR A 25 -2.89 -8.35 5.63
CA TYR A 25 -3.97 -8.19 4.66
C TYR A 25 -5.26 -8.88 5.13
N LYS A 26 -5.15 -10.11 5.66
CA LYS A 26 -6.30 -10.86 6.18
C LYS A 26 -6.97 -10.13 7.36
N LYS A 27 -6.18 -9.64 8.32
CA LYS A 27 -6.68 -8.87 9.48
C LYS A 27 -7.40 -7.60 9.06
N ILE A 28 -6.77 -6.78 8.21
CA ILE A 28 -7.36 -5.53 7.72
C ILE A 28 -8.64 -5.80 6.92
N THR A 29 -8.66 -6.87 6.12
CA THR A 29 -9.83 -7.21 5.31
C THR A 29 -10.99 -7.78 6.14
N ALA A 30 -10.71 -8.36 7.30
CA ALA A 30 -11.75 -8.78 8.25
C ALA A 30 -12.44 -7.56 8.89
N LEU A 31 -11.68 -6.50 9.20
CA LEU A 31 -12.19 -5.24 9.74
C LEU A 31 -12.86 -4.38 8.65
N GLU A 32 -12.25 -4.33 7.47
CA GLU A 32 -12.66 -3.50 6.34
C GLU A 32 -12.74 -4.32 5.04
N PRO A 33 -13.87 -5.02 4.81
CA PRO A 33 -14.09 -5.82 3.60
C PRO A 33 -14.03 -5.00 2.32
N SER A 34 -14.27 -3.69 2.41
CA SER A 34 -14.22 -2.74 1.31
C SER A 34 -12.85 -2.73 0.60
N LEU A 35 -11.76 -3.13 1.27
CA LEU A 35 -10.44 -3.24 0.64
C LEU A 35 -10.43 -4.22 -0.55
N LYS A 36 -11.27 -5.27 -0.54
CA LYS A 36 -11.32 -6.30 -1.59
C LYS A 36 -11.76 -5.74 -2.93
N VAL A 37 -12.68 -4.76 -2.95
CA VAL A 37 -13.26 -4.21 -4.19
C VAL A 37 -12.42 -3.12 -4.85
N CYS A 38 -11.23 -2.82 -4.32
CA CYS A 38 -10.28 -1.89 -4.92
C CYS A 38 -9.85 -2.39 -6.32
N ILE A 39 -10.06 -1.55 -7.34
CA ILE A 39 -9.69 -1.80 -8.74
C ILE A 39 -8.37 -1.12 -9.15
N PHE A 40 -7.62 -0.60 -8.18
CA PHE A 40 -6.33 0.08 -8.41
C PHE A 40 -6.36 1.26 -9.41
N CYS A 41 -7.50 1.96 -9.56
CA CYS A 41 -7.61 3.09 -10.49
C CYS A 41 -6.65 4.25 -10.19
N GLY A 42 -6.29 4.48 -8.92
CA GLY A 42 -5.32 5.50 -8.52
C GLY A 42 -5.89 6.88 -8.19
N SER A 43 -7.21 7.09 -8.24
CA SER A 43 -7.84 8.37 -7.87
C SER A 43 -7.44 8.85 -6.48
N CYS A 44 -7.37 7.92 -5.51
CA CYS A 44 -6.93 8.21 -4.15
C CYS A 44 -5.46 8.64 -4.06
N GLY A 45 -4.60 8.16 -4.97
CA GLY A 45 -3.20 8.59 -5.08
C GLY A 45 -3.09 10.00 -5.66
N ALA A 46 -3.86 10.29 -6.72
CA ALA A 46 -3.84 11.59 -7.38
C ALA A 46 -4.33 12.74 -6.49
N THR A 47 -5.32 12.50 -5.62
CA THR A 47 -5.83 13.52 -4.66
C THR A 47 -4.96 13.66 -3.40
N CYS A 48 -4.00 12.77 -3.19
CA CYS A 48 -3.29 12.71 -1.92
C CYS A 48 -2.29 13.86 -1.76
N THR A 49 -2.53 14.75 -0.80
CA THR A 49 -1.58 15.84 -0.47
C THR A 49 -0.22 15.32 -0.03
N ALA A 50 -0.16 14.22 0.75
CA ALA A 50 1.11 13.61 1.13
C ALA A 50 1.88 13.05 -0.08
N GLY A 51 1.16 12.54 -1.10
CA GLY A 51 1.77 12.03 -2.33
C GLY A 51 2.35 13.11 -3.25
N GLN A 52 2.04 14.39 -3.02
CA GLN A 52 2.67 15.50 -3.74
C GLN A 52 4.09 15.81 -3.24
N PHE A 53 4.33 15.58 -1.94
CA PHE A 53 5.60 15.89 -1.28
C PHE A 53 6.43 14.64 -0.93
N THR A 54 5.85 13.45 -1.07
CA THR A 54 6.48 12.17 -0.71
C THR A 54 6.11 11.08 -1.71
N SER A 55 6.71 9.89 -1.60
CA SER A 55 6.36 8.72 -2.42
C SER A 55 5.03 8.04 -2.07
N PHE A 56 4.26 8.59 -1.13
CA PHE A 56 3.06 7.96 -0.59
C PHE A 56 1.94 7.82 -1.62
N SER A 57 1.41 6.60 -1.72
CA SER A 57 0.25 6.30 -2.57
C SER A 57 -0.55 5.15 -1.98
N PHE A 58 -1.83 5.40 -1.65
CA PHE A 58 -2.72 4.34 -1.19
C PHE A 58 -2.84 3.20 -2.20
N ARG A 59 -2.83 3.49 -3.51
CA ARG A 59 -2.85 2.46 -4.56
C ARG A 59 -1.66 1.51 -4.42
N ARG A 60 -0.45 2.05 -4.29
CA ARG A 60 0.77 1.24 -4.11
C ARG A 60 0.76 0.51 -2.77
N MET A 61 0.37 1.18 -1.69
CA MET A 61 0.29 0.59 -0.37
C MET A 61 -0.71 -0.57 -0.32
N SER A 62 -1.88 -0.44 -0.95
CA SER A 62 -2.85 -1.53 -1.07
C SER A 62 -2.27 -2.75 -1.80
N LEU A 63 -1.37 -2.54 -2.76
CA LEU A 63 -0.68 -3.63 -3.47
C LEU A 63 0.39 -4.26 -2.58
N MET A 64 1.19 -3.46 -1.88
CA MET A 64 2.23 -3.91 -0.94
C MET A 64 1.64 -4.76 0.19
N VAL A 65 0.51 -4.33 0.77
CA VAL A 65 -0.20 -5.08 1.82
C VAL A 65 -0.68 -6.44 1.30
N ARG A 66 -1.27 -6.48 0.09
CA ARG A 66 -1.71 -7.75 -0.53
C ARG A 66 -0.55 -8.71 -0.84
N ARG A 67 0.65 -8.17 -1.07
CA ARG A 67 1.88 -8.92 -1.37
C ARG A 67 2.71 -9.27 -0.14
N GLY A 68 2.26 -8.91 1.07
CA GLY A 68 2.99 -9.18 2.30
C GLY A 68 4.29 -8.39 2.46
N MET A 69 4.42 -7.24 1.79
CA MET A 69 5.61 -6.39 1.82
C MET A 69 5.63 -5.48 3.06
N ILE A 70 5.60 -6.08 4.26
CA ILE A 70 5.34 -5.39 5.55
C ILE A 70 6.34 -4.25 5.82
N GLY A 71 7.62 -4.45 5.52
CA GLY A 71 8.66 -3.42 5.74
C GLY A 71 8.41 -2.14 4.93
N GLU A 72 8.02 -2.29 3.66
CA GLU A 72 7.69 -1.14 2.81
C GLU A 72 6.39 -0.47 3.24
N VAL A 73 5.39 -1.26 3.66
CA VAL A 73 4.13 -0.73 4.19
C VAL A 73 4.39 0.14 5.42
N LYS A 74 5.25 -0.29 6.35
CA LYS A 74 5.62 0.48 7.55
C LYS A 74 6.25 1.84 7.21
N ASN A 75 7.12 1.86 6.19
CA ASN A 75 7.79 3.09 5.76
C ASN A 75 6.84 4.05 5.02
N GLU A 76 5.87 3.52 4.29
CA GLU A 76 4.89 4.35 3.57
C GLU A 76 3.78 4.86 4.48
N ILE A 77 3.27 4.06 5.42
CA ILE A 77 2.13 4.46 6.27
C ILE A 77 2.45 5.65 7.19
N SER A 78 3.71 5.80 7.61
CA SER A 78 4.15 6.93 8.45
C SER A 78 3.96 8.29 7.78
N LYS A 79 3.89 8.32 6.45
CA LYS A 79 3.67 9.54 5.64
C LYS A 79 2.20 9.95 5.57
N CYS A 80 1.27 9.07 5.97
CA CYS A 80 -0.16 9.35 5.89
C CYS A 80 -0.60 10.29 7.03
N MET A 81 -1.19 11.43 6.67
CA MET A 81 -1.75 12.41 7.62
C MET A 81 -3.22 12.14 8.00
N LEU A 82 -3.80 11.00 7.60
CA LEU A 82 -5.20 10.60 7.88
C LEU A 82 -6.29 11.66 7.53
N CYS A 83 -6.03 12.52 6.54
CA CYS A 83 -6.92 13.61 6.13
C CYS A 83 -8.24 13.19 5.47
N GLY A 84 -8.36 11.94 5.00
CA GLY A 84 -9.60 11.37 4.47
C GLY A 84 -9.98 11.70 3.02
N LYS A 85 -9.26 12.58 2.32
CA LYS A 85 -9.55 12.96 0.92
C LYS A 85 -9.65 11.76 -0.03
N CYS A 86 -8.86 10.72 0.22
CA CYS A 86 -8.86 9.48 -0.56
C CYS A 86 -10.19 8.72 -0.57
N THR A 87 -11.03 8.87 0.47
CA THR A 87 -12.34 8.21 0.57
C THR A 87 -13.38 8.92 -0.30
N LEU A 88 -13.30 10.26 -0.39
CA LEU A 88 -14.24 11.09 -1.16
C LEU A 88 -14.16 10.85 -2.67
N VAL A 89 -12.99 10.45 -3.19
CA VAL A 89 -12.75 10.28 -4.64
C VAL A 89 -12.85 8.82 -5.10
N CYS A 90 -13.15 7.87 -4.21
CA CYS A 90 -13.09 6.47 -4.56
C CYS A 90 -14.34 6.02 -5.34
N PRO A 91 -14.22 5.61 -6.62
CA PRO A 91 -15.39 5.20 -7.42
C PRO A 91 -15.99 3.86 -6.97
N ARG A 92 -15.29 3.09 -6.13
CA ARG A 92 -15.74 1.82 -5.56
C ARG A 92 -16.15 1.93 -4.10
N ASN A 93 -16.21 3.16 -3.57
CA ASN A 93 -16.54 3.44 -2.17
C ASN A 93 -15.70 2.63 -1.15
N VAL A 94 -14.40 2.49 -1.44
CA VAL A 94 -13.46 1.84 -0.51
C VAL A 94 -13.22 2.79 0.67
N ASN A 95 -13.35 2.28 1.91
CA ASN A 95 -13.11 3.06 3.12
C ASN A 95 -11.61 3.26 3.40
N THR A 96 -10.94 3.93 2.47
CA THR A 96 -9.48 4.06 2.41
C THR A 96 -8.90 4.72 3.65
N ARG A 97 -9.59 5.69 4.26
CA ARG A 97 -9.14 6.33 5.50
C ARG A 97 -9.12 5.37 6.67
N HIS A 98 -10.17 4.57 6.85
CA HIS A 98 -10.25 3.62 7.97
C HIS A 98 -9.25 2.47 7.80
N ILE A 99 -9.04 2.00 6.57
CA ILE A 99 -7.98 1.04 6.24
C ILE A 99 -6.60 1.58 6.65
N LEU A 100 -6.30 2.83 6.28
CA LEU A 100 -5.04 3.49 6.64
C LEU A 100 -4.89 3.62 8.16
N PHE A 101 -5.96 3.96 8.86
CA PHE A 101 -5.99 4.04 10.32
C PHE A 101 -5.63 2.70 10.97
N HIS A 102 -6.26 1.59 10.55
CA HIS A 102 -5.96 0.26 11.09
C HIS A 102 -4.53 -0.18 10.81
N ILE A 103 -4.01 0.07 9.59
CA ILE A 103 -2.62 -0.23 9.27
C ILE A 103 -1.68 0.59 10.17
N LYS A 104 -1.95 1.87 10.38
CA LYS A 104 -1.13 2.71 11.26
C LYS A 104 -1.19 2.23 12.71
N LYS A 105 -2.40 1.90 13.22
CA LYS A 105 -2.63 1.34 14.56
C LYS A 105 -1.79 0.07 14.79
N HIS A 106 -1.75 -0.83 13.80
CA HIS A 106 -0.96 -2.05 13.84
C HIS A 106 0.55 -1.81 14.06
N PHE A 107 1.11 -0.79 13.40
CA PHE A 107 2.54 -0.49 13.51
C PHE A 107 2.91 0.39 14.71
N ASP A 108 1.95 1.17 15.23
CA ASP A 108 2.14 1.98 16.45
C ASP A 108 2.10 1.11 17.74
N GLY A 109 2.04 -0.23 17.62
CA GLY A 109 2.09 -1.16 18.75
C GLY A 109 0.76 -1.39 19.46
N ASN A 110 -0.32 -0.82 18.94
CA ASN A 110 -1.66 -1.05 19.45
C ASN A 110 -2.25 -2.31 18.78
N GLU A 111 -2.77 -3.25 19.57
CA GLU A 111 -3.42 -4.44 19.03
C GLU A 111 -4.55 -4.05 18.06
N LEU A 112 -4.59 -4.74 16.91
CA LEU A 112 -5.56 -4.51 15.83
C LEU A 112 -6.97 -4.84 16.30
#